data_AF-A0A5K8AEM9-F1
#
_entry.id   AF-A0A5K8AEM9-F1
#
_cell.length_a   1.000
_cell.length_b   1.000
_cell.length_c   1.000
_cell.angle_alpha   90.00
_cell.angle_beta   90.00
_cell.angle_gamma   90.00
#
_symmetry.space_group_name_H-M   'P 1'
#
loop_
_entity.id
_entity.type
_entity.pdbx_description
1 polymer ?
#
loop_
_entity_poly.entity_id
_entity_poly.type
_entity_poly.pdbx_seq_one_letter_code
_entity_poly.pdbx_strand_id
1 'polypeptide(L)'
;MTVMALLHSFRGELPNDRVELYQWTVDLLLRRWESRHVGEKGILESLDMPGLKMTDLEAGFHAVAFDIHAGSGSGDGAGEIREGDLRQRLAPFLNDSWDKAGEFVKYVHDRAGLLIRHKKAAYTFPHRTFQEFLAACHLVGMDDYPTQSARLLCENPDRWRIVYILAAGYAARTHRLSAAIGSIDALFSHCKDQDACHGRPMDHLAAIAGEALLEIGLVGVRREPTGRRRLKKVRQWLLAAMANDAHLAAPDRVAAGNVLSLLGDPRFSRAQYFLPGDVNLGFVDIPAGTFQMGSDKQADPSANDDELPRHPVVLSDYQIARYPVTVAQYRMFATATGRALDSDWLADNQYDNHPVVEVTWHDAMAYCAWLTAKLFVKGTIALPTEAQWERAARGADGRVYLWGDEKIDPVKANYLATGISSTSPVGCFPKGASANGLFDLSGNVWEWCQDWYGKYPRKTGPDPTGPSDGSYRVLRGGAWYNPAEFCRAAFRYWLDPGYRFQFFGFRLVCLPGQPGEPGK
;
A
#
# COMPACT_ATOMS: atom_id res chain seq x y z
N MET A 1 -5.38 22.15 -15.32
CA MET A 1 -4.73 23.36 -14.78
C MET A 1 -5.71 24.51 -14.50
N THR A 2 -6.69 24.79 -15.37
CA THR A 2 -7.55 25.99 -15.26
C THR A 2 -8.45 26.03 -14.03
N VAL A 3 -9.08 24.91 -13.64
CA VAL A 3 -9.98 24.87 -12.47
C VAL A 3 -9.24 25.04 -11.14
N MET A 4 -8.05 24.45 -10.98
CA MET A 4 -7.23 24.63 -9.77
C MET A 4 -6.72 26.07 -9.63
N ALA A 5 -6.29 26.69 -10.74
CA ALA A 5 -5.90 28.10 -10.72
C ALA A 5 -7.08 29.01 -10.35
N LEU A 6 -8.27 28.72 -10.88
CA LEU A 6 -9.50 29.44 -10.53
C LEU A 6 -9.88 29.25 -9.06
N LEU A 7 -9.76 28.02 -8.54
CA LEU A 7 -10.07 27.72 -7.15
C LEU A 7 -9.13 28.45 -6.20
N HIS A 8 -7.82 28.40 -6.47
CA HIS A 8 -6.82 29.15 -5.71
C HIS A 8 -7.08 30.67 -5.80
N SER A 9 -7.40 31.19 -6.98
CA SER A 9 -7.71 32.62 -7.16
C SER A 9 -8.95 33.05 -6.36
N PHE A 10 -9.97 32.18 -6.30
CA PHE A 10 -11.23 32.49 -5.62
C PHE A 10 -11.17 32.30 -4.10
N ARG A 11 -10.44 31.29 -3.62
CA ARG A 11 -10.37 30.93 -2.18
C ARG A 11 -9.09 31.39 -1.49
N GLY A 12 -8.07 31.80 -2.23
CA GLY A 12 -6.76 32.19 -1.70
C GLY A 12 -5.81 31.02 -1.43
N GLU A 13 -6.30 29.78 -1.42
CA GLU A 13 -5.52 28.56 -1.20
C GLU A 13 -6.15 27.35 -1.90
N LEU A 14 -5.40 26.25 -1.99
CA LEU A 14 -5.91 24.94 -2.39
C LEU A 14 -5.96 24.01 -1.18
N PRO A 15 -7.06 23.26 -1.00
CA PRO A 15 -7.15 22.31 0.09
C PRO A 15 -6.19 21.14 -0.17
N ASN A 16 -5.57 20.65 0.91
CA ASN A 16 -4.68 19.48 0.85
C ASN A 16 -5.47 18.17 0.77
N ASP A 17 -6.75 18.20 1.11
CA ASP A 17 -7.63 17.04 1.10
C ASP A 17 -8.44 16.93 -0.20
N ARG A 18 -8.56 15.70 -0.70
CA ARG A 18 -9.25 15.40 -1.95
C ARG A 18 -10.76 15.69 -1.89
N VAL A 19 -11.43 15.34 -0.79
CA VAL A 19 -12.88 15.58 -0.64
C VAL A 19 -13.17 17.07 -0.60
N GLU A 20 -12.39 17.83 0.15
CA GLU A 20 -12.50 19.30 0.17
C GLU A 20 -12.23 19.91 -1.20
N LEU A 21 -11.23 19.39 -1.92
CA LEU A 21 -10.91 19.85 -3.27
C LEU A 21 -12.09 19.67 -4.22
N TYR A 22 -12.75 18.51 -4.20
CA TYR A 22 -13.94 18.28 -5.01
C TYR A 22 -15.13 19.13 -4.54
N GLN A 23 -15.37 19.22 -3.23
CA GLN A 23 -16.44 20.04 -2.69
C GLN A 23 -16.28 21.50 -3.11
N TRP A 24 -15.10 22.08 -2.88
CA TRP A 24 -14.82 23.47 -3.21
C TRP A 24 -14.90 23.72 -4.72
N THR A 25 -14.49 22.74 -5.53
CA THR A 25 -14.61 22.83 -6.98
C THR A 25 -16.08 22.81 -7.41
N VAL A 26 -16.89 21.88 -6.91
CA VAL A 26 -18.32 21.79 -7.21
C VAL A 26 -19.03 23.06 -6.75
N ASP A 27 -18.78 23.51 -5.52
CA ASP A 27 -19.34 24.74 -4.96
C ASP A 27 -18.96 25.95 -5.82
N LEU A 28 -17.69 26.06 -6.23
CA LEU A 28 -17.25 27.13 -7.11
C LEU A 28 -18.01 27.06 -8.43
N LEU A 29 -18.08 25.89 -9.08
CA LEU A 29 -18.71 25.76 -10.39
C LEU A 29 -20.22 26.05 -10.35
N LEU A 30 -20.91 25.60 -9.29
CA LEU A 30 -22.34 25.83 -9.11
C LEU A 30 -22.68 27.26 -8.66
N ARG A 31 -21.86 27.87 -7.79
CA ARG A 31 -22.18 29.15 -7.13
C ARG A 31 -21.44 30.35 -7.68
N ARG A 32 -20.35 30.18 -8.44
CA ARG A 32 -19.59 31.30 -9.03
C ARG A 32 -20.47 32.21 -9.89
N TRP A 33 -21.49 31.65 -10.53
CA TRP A 33 -22.38 32.40 -11.42
C TRP A 33 -23.60 32.99 -10.73
N GLU A 34 -23.72 32.84 -9.40
CA GLU A 34 -24.74 33.54 -8.59
C GLU A 34 -24.38 35.01 -8.36
N SER A 35 -23.10 35.38 -8.52
CA SER A 35 -22.66 36.76 -8.29
C SER A 35 -21.58 37.18 -9.29
N ARG A 36 -21.84 38.30 -9.99
CA ARG A 36 -20.87 39.22 -10.63
C ARG A 36 -20.73 39.27 -12.16
N HIS A 37 -21.81 39.31 -12.94
CA HIS A 37 -21.77 40.07 -14.21
C HIS A 37 -23.02 40.95 -14.33
N VAL A 38 -22.83 42.23 -14.70
CA VAL A 38 -23.90 43.19 -14.89
C VAL A 38 -24.85 42.66 -15.98
N GLY A 39 -26.09 42.36 -15.60
CA GLY A 39 -27.15 41.91 -16.52
C GLY A 39 -27.47 40.40 -16.50
N GLU A 40 -26.78 39.59 -15.69
CA GLU A 40 -27.05 38.14 -15.60
C GLU A 40 -27.67 37.76 -14.25
N LYS A 41 -28.77 36.99 -14.31
CA LYS A 41 -29.48 36.47 -13.14
C LYS A 41 -28.81 35.18 -12.62
N GLY A 42 -28.72 35.04 -11.31
CA GLY A 42 -28.35 33.78 -10.67
C GLY A 42 -29.36 32.67 -10.98
N ILE A 43 -29.01 31.40 -10.73
CA ILE A 43 -29.89 30.29 -11.09
C ILE A 43 -31.19 30.32 -10.26
N LEU A 44 -31.11 30.67 -8.97
CA LEU A 44 -32.31 30.79 -8.14
C LEU A 44 -33.24 31.90 -8.62
N GLU A 45 -32.70 33.04 -9.07
CA GLU A 45 -33.47 34.15 -9.63
C GLU A 45 -34.04 33.80 -11.02
N SER A 46 -33.32 33.03 -11.82
CA SER A 46 -33.79 32.57 -13.13
C SER A 46 -34.94 31.57 -13.00
N LEU A 47 -34.87 30.67 -12.00
CA LEU A 47 -35.93 29.70 -11.75
C LEU A 47 -37.18 30.39 -11.20
N ASP A 48 -37.05 31.51 -10.49
CA ASP A 48 -38.16 32.32 -9.96
C ASP A 48 -39.15 31.48 -9.14
N MET A 49 -38.60 30.64 -8.27
CA MET A 49 -39.37 29.70 -7.44
C MET A 49 -39.31 30.15 -5.97
N PRO A 50 -40.44 30.64 -5.40
CA PRO A 50 -40.48 31.04 -4.00
C PRO A 50 -40.08 29.89 -3.07
N GLY A 51 -39.11 30.15 -2.19
CA GLY A 51 -38.66 29.20 -1.17
C GLY A 51 -37.62 28.16 -1.64
N LEU A 52 -37.31 28.09 -2.94
CA LEU A 52 -36.26 27.23 -3.47
C LEU A 52 -34.88 27.72 -2.98
N LYS A 53 -34.07 26.80 -2.47
CA LYS A 53 -32.70 27.07 -2.03
C LYS A 53 -31.70 26.37 -2.93
N MET A 54 -30.47 26.89 -2.94
CA MET A 54 -29.36 26.24 -3.67
C MET A 54 -29.14 24.81 -3.19
N THR A 55 -29.36 24.54 -1.90
CA THR A 55 -29.26 23.20 -1.32
C THR A 55 -30.24 22.20 -1.92
N ASP A 56 -31.42 22.65 -2.39
CA ASP A 56 -32.41 21.76 -3.01
C ASP A 56 -31.96 21.36 -4.42
N LEU A 57 -31.38 22.31 -5.17
CA LEU A 57 -30.76 22.07 -6.47
C LEU A 57 -29.55 21.13 -6.37
N GLU A 58 -28.68 21.38 -5.38
CA GLU A 58 -27.53 20.53 -5.06
C GLU A 58 -27.99 19.10 -4.71
N ALA A 59 -29.01 18.95 -3.86
CA ALA A 59 -29.57 17.65 -3.50
C ALA A 59 -30.11 16.88 -4.72
N GLY A 60 -30.83 17.57 -5.61
CA GLY A 60 -31.31 16.97 -6.85
C GLY A 60 -30.19 16.54 -7.78
N PHE A 61 -29.14 17.35 -7.89
CA PHE A 61 -27.99 17.03 -8.72
C PHE A 61 -27.15 15.88 -8.15
N HIS A 62 -27.01 15.81 -6.82
CA HIS A 62 -26.40 14.67 -6.13
C HIS A 62 -27.19 13.37 -6.41
N ALA A 63 -28.52 13.41 -6.31
CA ALA A 63 -29.38 12.25 -6.58
C ALA A 63 -29.23 11.74 -8.02
N VAL A 64 -29.20 12.64 -9.00
CA VAL A 64 -28.92 12.32 -10.40
C VAL A 64 -27.57 11.62 -10.55
N ALA A 65 -26.51 12.17 -9.95
CA ALA A 65 -25.17 11.59 -10.06
C ALA A 65 -25.13 10.16 -9.48
N PHE A 66 -25.80 9.95 -8.34
CA PHE A 66 -25.96 8.64 -7.72
C PHE A 66 -26.69 7.65 -8.63
N ASP A 67 -27.82 8.06 -9.21
CA ASP A 67 -28.61 7.21 -10.10
C ASP A 67 -27.84 6.82 -11.37
N ILE A 68 -27.13 7.77 -11.96
CA ILE A 68 -26.28 7.51 -13.13
C ILE A 68 -25.18 6.51 -12.74
N HIS A 69 -24.55 6.70 -11.59
CA HIS A 69 -23.53 5.78 -11.09
C HIS A 69 -24.10 4.37 -10.84
N ALA A 70 -25.29 4.27 -10.24
CA ALA A 70 -25.98 3.02 -10.00
C ALA A 70 -26.39 2.32 -11.31
N GLY A 71 -26.81 3.06 -12.35
CA GLY A 71 -27.30 2.51 -13.62
C GLY A 71 -26.25 2.31 -14.73
N SER A 72 -25.03 2.83 -14.58
CA SER A 72 -23.98 2.74 -15.62
C SER A 72 -23.47 1.30 -15.83
N GLY A 73 -22.92 0.97 -17.00
CA GLY A 73 -22.19 -0.29 -17.21
C GLY A 73 -20.84 -0.32 -16.48
N SER A 74 -20.13 -1.44 -16.49
CA SER A 74 -18.79 -1.60 -15.88
C SER A 74 -17.65 -0.89 -16.64
N GLY A 75 -17.96 0.11 -17.48
CA GLY A 75 -16.95 0.86 -18.24
C GLY A 75 -16.24 1.91 -17.38
N ASP A 76 -15.02 2.30 -17.78
CA ASP A 76 -14.19 3.27 -17.07
C ASP A 76 -14.68 4.74 -17.20
N GLY A 77 -15.62 5.02 -18.11
CA GLY A 77 -16.15 6.36 -18.36
C GLY A 77 -17.23 6.80 -17.36
N ALA A 78 -17.47 8.12 -17.31
CA ALA A 78 -18.66 8.65 -16.66
C ALA A 78 -19.92 8.13 -17.36
N GLY A 79 -20.98 7.91 -16.58
CA GLY A 79 -22.25 7.42 -17.10
C GLY A 79 -22.92 8.42 -18.03
N GLU A 80 -23.68 7.91 -18.99
CA GLU A 80 -24.53 8.72 -19.85
C GLU A 80 -25.96 8.75 -19.33
N ILE A 81 -26.62 9.90 -19.43
CA ILE A 81 -28.05 10.06 -19.14
C ILE A 81 -28.74 10.82 -20.27
N ARG A 82 -29.93 10.38 -20.69
CA ARG A 82 -30.73 11.15 -21.66
C ARG A 82 -31.26 12.42 -20.99
N GLU A 83 -31.38 13.49 -21.75
CA GLU A 83 -31.90 14.77 -21.23
C GLU A 83 -33.30 14.61 -20.60
N GLY A 84 -34.16 13.79 -21.19
CA GLY A 84 -35.48 13.48 -20.63
C GLY A 84 -35.39 12.83 -19.25
N ASP A 85 -34.58 11.77 -19.12
CA ASP A 85 -34.39 11.05 -17.84
C ASP A 85 -33.76 11.97 -16.78
N LEU A 86 -32.84 12.83 -17.19
CA LEU A 86 -32.20 13.83 -16.33
C LEU A 86 -33.22 14.83 -15.78
N ARG A 87 -34.08 15.39 -16.65
CA ARG A 87 -35.15 16.31 -16.23
C ARG A 87 -36.18 15.63 -15.34
N GLN A 88 -36.53 14.38 -15.66
CA GLN A 88 -37.46 13.59 -14.86
C GLN A 88 -36.96 13.39 -13.42
N ARG A 89 -35.66 13.13 -13.25
CA ARG A 89 -35.04 12.94 -11.92
C ARG A 89 -34.86 14.24 -11.13
N LEU A 90 -34.70 15.37 -11.82
CA LEU A 90 -34.57 16.69 -11.19
C LEU A 90 -35.92 17.32 -10.83
N ALA A 91 -36.99 17.00 -11.56
CA ALA A 91 -38.31 17.60 -11.37
C ALA A 91 -38.83 17.55 -9.91
N PRO A 92 -38.68 16.44 -9.15
CA PRO A 92 -39.14 16.39 -7.75
C PRO A 92 -38.49 17.44 -6.83
N PHE A 93 -37.28 17.91 -7.16
CA PHE A 93 -36.58 18.96 -6.41
C PHE A 93 -36.99 20.37 -6.85
N LEU A 94 -37.86 20.46 -7.86
CA LEU A 94 -38.29 21.67 -8.53
C LEU A 94 -39.83 21.73 -8.60
N ASN A 95 -40.50 21.27 -7.55
CA ASN A 95 -41.97 21.21 -7.46
C ASN A 95 -42.61 20.50 -8.66
N ASP A 96 -42.00 19.38 -9.08
CA ASP A 96 -42.38 18.56 -10.23
C ASP A 96 -42.38 19.31 -11.58
N SER A 97 -41.70 20.46 -11.66
CA SER A 97 -41.65 21.26 -12.88
C SER A 97 -40.61 20.75 -13.88
N TRP A 98 -41.10 20.15 -14.96
CA TRP A 98 -40.29 19.72 -16.10
C TRP A 98 -39.48 20.87 -16.74
N ASP A 99 -40.11 22.03 -16.90
CA ASP A 99 -39.50 23.20 -17.54
C ASP A 99 -38.38 23.78 -16.69
N LYS A 100 -38.60 23.92 -15.39
CA LYS A 100 -37.57 24.36 -14.45
C LYS A 100 -36.42 23.36 -14.36
N ALA A 101 -36.69 22.07 -14.42
CA ALA A 101 -35.63 21.05 -14.53
C ALA A 101 -34.79 21.25 -15.80
N GLY A 102 -35.42 21.63 -16.92
CA GLY A 102 -34.71 21.96 -18.16
C GLY A 102 -33.84 23.22 -18.06
N GLU A 103 -34.34 24.26 -17.39
CA GLU A 103 -33.57 25.48 -17.10
C GLU A 103 -32.33 25.16 -16.25
N PHE A 104 -32.50 24.34 -15.20
CA PHE A 104 -31.37 23.94 -14.36
C PHE A 104 -30.34 23.08 -15.11
N VAL A 105 -30.77 22.12 -15.95
CA VAL A 105 -29.86 21.33 -16.79
C VAL A 105 -29.03 22.22 -17.71
N LYS A 106 -29.66 23.21 -18.36
CA LYS A 106 -28.95 24.19 -19.19
C LYS A 106 -27.93 24.97 -18.38
N TYR A 107 -28.29 25.42 -17.18
CA TYR A 107 -27.35 26.12 -16.30
C TYR A 107 -26.12 25.26 -15.95
N VAL A 108 -26.34 24.00 -15.55
CA VAL A 108 -25.26 23.09 -15.17
C VAL A 108 -24.33 22.78 -16.35
N HIS A 109 -24.89 22.67 -17.56
CA HIS A 109 -24.12 22.47 -18.79
C HIS A 109 -23.39 23.74 -19.26
N ASP A 110 -24.13 24.82 -19.53
CA ASP A 110 -23.64 26.03 -20.19
C ASP A 110 -22.78 26.90 -19.27
N ARG A 111 -23.02 26.87 -17.95
CA ARG A 111 -22.34 27.73 -16.98
C ARG A 111 -21.46 26.96 -16.01
N ALA A 112 -22.01 25.96 -15.31
CA ALA A 112 -21.25 25.23 -14.29
C ALA A 112 -20.21 24.28 -14.91
N GLY A 113 -20.42 23.82 -16.15
CA GLY A 113 -19.52 22.87 -16.81
C GLY A 113 -19.44 21.51 -16.11
N LEU A 114 -20.41 21.19 -15.26
CA LEU A 114 -20.50 19.90 -14.55
C LEU A 114 -21.27 18.84 -15.34
N LEU A 115 -21.83 19.23 -16.49
CA LEU A 115 -22.38 18.34 -17.51
C LEU A 115 -21.82 18.72 -18.87
N ILE A 116 -21.49 17.72 -19.68
CA ILE A 116 -21.08 17.88 -21.08
C ILE A 116 -22.06 17.11 -21.95
N ARG A 117 -22.52 17.73 -23.04
CA ARG A 117 -23.34 17.05 -24.04
C ARG A 117 -22.47 16.09 -24.85
N HIS A 118 -22.68 14.79 -24.68
CA HIS A 118 -21.91 13.74 -25.36
C HIS A 118 -22.57 13.29 -26.67
N LYS A 119 -23.91 13.27 -26.72
CA LYS A 119 -24.72 12.94 -27.91
C LYS A 119 -25.87 13.94 -28.05
N LYS A 120 -26.58 13.93 -29.21
CA LYS A 120 -27.68 14.87 -29.53
C LYS A 120 -28.72 15.07 -28.40
N ALA A 121 -28.94 14.08 -27.54
CA ALA A 121 -29.89 14.16 -26.44
C ALA A 121 -29.39 13.48 -25.13
N ALA A 122 -28.07 13.42 -24.92
CA ALA A 122 -27.50 12.81 -23.71
C ALA A 122 -26.34 13.63 -23.13
N TYR A 123 -26.29 13.65 -21.80
CA TYR A 123 -25.25 14.30 -21.02
C TYR A 123 -24.39 13.25 -20.29
N THR A 124 -23.17 13.65 -19.98
CA THR A 124 -22.26 12.93 -19.09
C THR A 124 -21.50 13.93 -18.21
N PHE A 125 -20.86 13.45 -17.15
CA PHE A 125 -19.99 14.29 -16.33
C PHE A 125 -18.66 14.54 -17.06
N PRO A 126 -18.04 15.72 -16.87
CA PRO A 126 -16.72 16.02 -17.47
C PRO A 126 -15.64 15.03 -17.05
N HIS A 127 -15.79 14.44 -15.86
CA HIS A 127 -14.92 13.39 -15.35
C HIS A 127 -15.70 12.48 -14.41
N ARG A 128 -15.37 11.17 -14.41
CA ARG A 128 -16.02 10.17 -13.56
C ARG A 128 -15.95 10.52 -12.08
N THR A 129 -14.86 11.10 -11.61
CA THR A 129 -14.71 11.46 -10.19
C THR A 129 -15.68 12.56 -9.72
N PHE A 130 -16.13 13.46 -10.60
CA PHE A 130 -17.21 14.40 -10.22
C PHE A 130 -18.52 13.65 -10.00
N GLN A 131 -18.85 12.71 -10.89
CA GLN A 131 -20.00 11.82 -10.70
C GLN A 131 -19.91 11.05 -9.39
N GLU A 132 -18.75 10.46 -9.10
CA GLU A 132 -18.52 9.67 -7.88
C GLU A 132 -18.61 10.52 -6.61
N PHE A 133 -18.06 11.74 -6.63
CA PHE A 133 -18.14 12.67 -5.50
C PHE A 133 -19.58 13.13 -5.23
N LEU A 134 -20.33 13.49 -6.28
CA LEU A 134 -21.73 13.91 -6.12
C LEU A 134 -22.63 12.74 -5.69
N ALA A 135 -22.36 11.53 -6.19
CA ALA A 135 -23.01 10.31 -5.72
C ALA A 135 -22.70 10.04 -4.24
N ALA A 136 -21.46 10.28 -3.80
CA ALA A 136 -21.05 10.19 -2.41
C ALA A 136 -21.78 11.21 -1.52
N CYS A 137 -21.94 12.44 -2.00
CA CYS A 137 -22.72 13.47 -1.29
C CYS A 137 -24.19 13.05 -1.12
N HIS A 138 -24.81 12.48 -2.16
CA HIS A 138 -26.17 11.94 -2.07
C HIS A 138 -26.26 10.82 -1.03
N LEU A 139 -25.34 9.86 -1.11
CA LEU A 139 -25.30 8.70 -0.24
C LEU A 139 -25.16 9.09 1.24
N VAL A 140 -24.34 10.10 1.55
CA VAL A 140 -24.24 10.67 2.91
C VAL A 140 -25.54 11.34 3.34
N GLY A 141 -26.27 11.96 2.41
CA GLY A 141 -27.58 12.57 2.68
C GLY A 141 -28.68 11.59 3.11
N MET A 142 -28.52 10.28 2.85
CA MET A 142 -29.49 9.25 3.23
C MET A 142 -29.48 8.99 4.76
N ASP A 143 -30.65 8.64 5.31
CA ASP A 143 -30.81 8.32 6.72
C ASP A 143 -30.04 7.05 7.12
N ASP A 144 -30.00 6.05 6.24
CA ASP A 144 -29.33 4.76 6.42
C ASP A 144 -27.94 4.69 5.75
N TYR A 145 -27.33 5.85 5.46
CA TYR A 145 -26.02 6.01 4.82
C TYR A 145 -24.99 4.92 5.18
N PRO A 146 -24.68 4.65 6.47
CA PRO A 146 -23.66 3.68 6.83
C PRO A 146 -23.93 2.27 6.26
N THR A 147 -25.16 1.80 6.41
CA THR A 147 -25.58 0.47 5.97
C THR A 147 -25.70 0.41 4.45
N GLN A 148 -26.31 1.43 3.85
CA GLN A 148 -26.53 1.48 2.41
C GLN A 148 -25.22 1.59 1.63
N SER A 149 -24.26 2.39 2.10
CA SER A 149 -22.93 2.49 1.48
C SER A 149 -22.14 1.19 1.55
N ALA A 150 -22.18 0.49 2.70
CA ALA A 150 -21.57 -0.81 2.85
C ALA A 150 -22.21 -1.86 1.92
N ARG A 151 -23.55 -1.90 1.84
CA ARG A 151 -24.29 -2.82 0.97
C ARG A 151 -23.89 -2.65 -0.50
N LEU A 152 -23.91 -1.42 -1.00
CA LEU A 152 -23.53 -1.11 -2.39
C LEU A 152 -22.09 -1.54 -2.70
N LEU A 153 -21.16 -1.26 -1.77
CA LEU A 153 -19.79 -1.72 -1.91
C LEU A 153 -19.68 -3.24 -1.98
N CYS A 154 -20.39 -3.97 -1.12
CA CYS A 154 -20.38 -5.44 -1.12
C CYS A 154 -20.99 -6.02 -2.41
N GLU A 155 -22.01 -5.38 -2.97
CA GLU A 155 -22.69 -5.83 -4.20
C GLU A 155 -21.83 -5.61 -5.45
N ASN A 156 -21.10 -4.50 -5.53
CA ASN A 156 -20.22 -4.20 -6.66
C ASN A 156 -19.02 -3.33 -6.23
N PRO A 157 -17.94 -3.96 -5.73
CA PRO A 157 -16.76 -3.26 -5.21
C PRO A 157 -16.12 -2.31 -6.23
N ASP A 158 -15.90 -2.77 -7.47
CA ASP A 158 -15.22 -2.00 -8.52
C ASP A 158 -15.97 -0.71 -8.86
N ARG A 159 -17.30 -0.75 -8.80
CA ARG A 159 -18.15 0.42 -9.03
C ARG A 159 -18.10 1.38 -7.85
N TRP A 160 -18.40 0.88 -6.66
CA TRP A 160 -18.71 1.72 -5.50
C TRP A 160 -17.50 2.07 -4.65
N ARG A 161 -16.31 1.49 -4.90
CA ARG A 161 -15.08 1.75 -4.14
C ARG A 161 -14.80 3.23 -3.94
N ILE A 162 -14.73 4.02 -5.02
CA ILE A 162 -14.38 5.44 -4.93
C ILE A 162 -15.50 6.23 -4.25
N VAL A 163 -16.76 5.95 -4.58
CA VAL A 163 -17.92 6.57 -3.93
C VAL A 163 -17.94 6.31 -2.43
N TYR A 164 -17.66 5.07 -2.00
CA TYR A 164 -17.62 4.68 -0.60
C TYR A 164 -16.54 5.45 0.18
N ILE A 165 -15.31 5.52 -0.36
CA ILE A 165 -14.20 6.24 0.26
C ILE A 165 -14.52 7.74 0.35
N LEU A 166 -14.97 8.36 -0.76
CA LEU A 166 -15.34 9.77 -0.81
C LEU A 166 -16.50 10.07 0.15
N ALA A 167 -17.49 9.17 0.27
CA ALA A 167 -18.63 9.34 1.18
C ALA A 167 -18.18 9.31 2.65
N ALA A 168 -17.26 8.41 3.01
CA ALA A 168 -16.67 8.37 4.35
C ALA A 168 -15.93 9.68 4.68
N GLY A 169 -15.09 10.16 3.76
CA GLY A 169 -14.39 11.43 3.91
C GLY A 169 -15.32 12.65 3.96
N TYR A 170 -16.38 12.67 3.15
CA TYR A 170 -17.37 13.75 3.11
C TYR A 170 -18.23 13.79 4.39
N ALA A 171 -18.69 12.64 4.87
CA ALA A 171 -19.41 12.54 6.14
C ALA A 171 -18.56 13.04 7.32
N ALA A 172 -17.27 12.73 7.35
CA ALA A 172 -16.37 13.21 8.40
C ALA A 172 -16.25 14.74 8.44
N ARG A 173 -16.25 15.39 7.27
CA ARG A 173 -16.11 16.85 7.11
C ARG A 173 -17.41 17.63 7.28
N THR A 174 -18.55 16.96 7.12
CA THR A 174 -19.89 17.55 7.29
C THR A 174 -20.48 17.27 8.67
N HIS A 175 -19.62 17.20 9.70
CA HIS A 175 -19.99 16.96 11.11
C HIS A 175 -20.69 15.61 11.39
N ARG A 176 -20.50 14.61 10.52
CA ARG A 176 -21.07 13.24 10.68
C ARG A 176 -19.98 12.18 10.87
N LEU A 177 -18.95 12.49 11.66
CA LEU A 177 -17.81 11.59 11.93
C LEU A 177 -18.23 10.20 12.41
N SER A 178 -19.20 10.11 13.34
CA SER A 178 -19.67 8.81 13.83
C SER A 178 -20.41 8.00 12.76
N ALA A 179 -21.09 8.67 11.81
CA ALA A 179 -21.71 7.97 10.68
C ALA A 179 -20.65 7.48 9.68
N ALA A 180 -19.61 8.27 9.43
CA ALA A 180 -18.47 7.88 8.61
C ALA A 180 -17.73 6.66 9.20
N ILE A 181 -17.53 6.61 10.52
CA ILE A 181 -16.95 5.44 11.19
C ILE A 181 -17.94 4.27 11.21
N GLY A 182 -19.24 4.57 11.31
CA GLY A 182 -20.32 3.60 11.22
C GLY A 182 -20.40 2.89 9.87
N SER A 183 -20.05 3.54 8.75
CA SER A 183 -20.06 2.89 7.43
C SER A 183 -19.00 1.80 7.33
N ILE A 184 -17.87 1.96 8.03
CA ILE A 184 -16.84 0.93 8.16
C ILE A 184 -17.32 -0.20 9.06
N ASP A 185 -18.04 0.11 10.13
CA ASP A 185 -18.67 -0.91 10.98
C ASP A 185 -19.66 -1.78 10.20
N ALA A 186 -20.47 -1.14 9.36
CA ALA A 186 -21.44 -1.83 8.52
C ALA A 186 -20.81 -2.87 7.58
N LEU A 187 -19.55 -2.68 7.14
CA LEU A 187 -18.83 -3.71 6.36
C LEU A 187 -18.63 -5.01 7.16
N PHE A 188 -18.32 -4.89 8.46
CA PHE A 188 -18.16 -6.06 9.34
C PHE A 188 -19.49 -6.76 9.60
N SER A 189 -20.60 -6.02 9.69
CA SER A 189 -21.93 -6.62 9.88
C SER A 189 -22.40 -7.46 8.67
N HIS A 190 -21.96 -7.10 7.47
CA HIS A 190 -22.20 -7.90 6.26
C HIS A 190 -21.26 -9.11 6.15
N CYS A 191 -20.16 -9.13 6.91
CA CYS A 191 -19.33 -10.31 7.10
C CYS A 191 -20.02 -11.21 8.16
N LYS A 192 -20.68 -12.28 7.71
CA LYS A 192 -21.51 -13.19 8.54
C LYS A 192 -20.79 -13.88 9.73
N ASP A 193 -19.52 -13.57 10.02
CA ASP A 193 -18.84 -13.92 11.26
C ASP A 193 -18.11 -12.71 11.82
N GLN A 194 -18.61 -12.16 12.93
CA GLN A 194 -18.01 -11.01 13.60
C GLN A 194 -16.64 -11.32 14.23
N ASP A 195 -16.32 -12.60 14.42
CA ASP A 195 -15.06 -13.11 14.98
C ASP A 195 -14.12 -13.76 13.94
N ALA A 196 -14.58 -13.96 12.70
CA ALA A 196 -13.80 -14.55 11.61
C ALA A 196 -14.02 -13.79 10.30
N CYS A 197 -13.52 -12.55 10.23
CA CYS A 197 -13.35 -11.83 8.96
C CYS A 197 -12.11 -12.32 8.19
N HIS A 198 -11.76 -13.60 8.31
CA HIS A 198 -10.58 -14.20 7.70
C HIS A 198 -11.06 -15.39 6.86
N GLY A 199 -10.75 -15.39 5.56
CA GLY A 199 -11.01 -16.53 4.67
C GLY A 199 -12.33 -16.50 3.89
N ARG A 200 -12.84 -15.32 3.48
CA ARG A 200 -14.01 -15.19 2.59
C ARG A 200 -13.68 -14.32 1.36
N PRO A 201 -14.51 -14.30 0.29
CA PRO A 201 -14.39 -13.39 -0.85
C PRO A 201 -14.38 -11.89 -0.52
N MET A 202 -14.35 -11.48 0.76
CA MET A 202 -14.41 -10.08 1.21
C MET A 202 -13.04 -9.50 1.59
N ASP A 203 -11.96 -10.26 1.58
CA ASP A 203 -10.63 -9.75 2.01
C ASP A 203 -10.10 -8.63 1.11
N HIS A 204 -10.59 -8.51 -0.13
CA HIS A 204 -10.32 -7.37 -1.00
C HIS A 204 -10.90 -6.04 -0.46
N LEU A 205 -11.92 -6.10 0.41
CA LEU A 205 -12.50 -4.91 1.05
C LEU A 205 -11.64 -4.37 2.20
N ALA A 206 -10.68 -5.15 2.72
CA ALA A 206 -9.83 -4.70 3.81
C ALA A 206 -9.07 -3.42 3.43
N ALA A 207 -8.50 -3.40 2.21
CA ALA A 207 -7.81 -2.24 1.65
C ALA A 207 -8.75 -1.04 1.54
N ILE A 208 -9.97 -1.24 1.03
CA ILE A 208 -10.97 -0.18 0.88
C ILE A 208 -11.40 0.39 2.24
N ALA A 209 -11.63 -0.46 3.24
CA ALA A 209 -11.95 -0.02 4.60
C ALA A 209 -10.80 0.80 5.22
N GLY A 210 -9.55 0.41 4.96
CA GLY A 210 -8.38 1.16 5.42
C GLY A 210 -8.21 2.50 4.71
N GLU A 211 -8.46 2.56 3.40
CA GLU A 211 -8.49 3.82 2.64
C GLU A 211 -9.59 4.75 3.12
N ALA A 212 -10.77 4.22 3.44
CA ALA A 212 -11.84 5.02 4.04
C ALA A 212 -11.42 5.61 5.40
N LEU A 213 -10.69 4.88 6.24
CA LEU A 213 -10.13 5.43 7.50
C LEU A 213 -9.11 6.54 7.24
N LEU A 214 -8.29 6.42 6.19
CA LEU A 214 -7.34 7.47 5.78
C LEU A 214 -8.11 8.72 5.31
N GLU A 215 -9.15 8.55 4.48
CA GLU A 215 -9.97 9.64 3.95
C GLU A 215 -10.77 10.35 5.06
N ILE A 216 -11.24 9.63 6.08
CA ILE A 216 -11.88 10.22 7.29
C ILE A 216 -10.88 11.11 8.05
N GLY A 217 -9.60 10.77 8.02
CA GLY A 217 -8.54 11.45 8.76
C GLY A 217 -8.24 10.80 10.11
N LEU A 218 -7.01 10.30 10.27
CA LEU A 218 -6.60 9.50 11.44
C LEU A 218 -6.64 10.27 12.76
N VAL A 219 -6.52 11.60 12.75
CA VAL A 219 -6.66 12.41 13.97
C VAL A 219 -8.08 12.27 14.54
N GLY A 220 -9.10 12.40 13.70
CA GLY A 220 -10.51 12.22 14.09
C GLY A 220 -10.78 10.79 14.55
N VAL A 221 -10.36 9.80 13.74
CA VAL A 221 -10.51 8.37 14.06
C VAL A 221 -9.89 8.00 15.41
N ARG A 222 -8.70 8.53 15.74
CA ARG A 222 -8.01 8.22 16.99
C ARG A 222 -8.62 8.90 18.22
N ARG A 223 -9.32 10.03 18.05
CA ARG A 223 -10.01 10.72 19.15
C ARG A 223 -11.31 10.02 19.54
N GLU A 224 -12.01 9.44 18.58
CA GLU A 224 -13.28 8.74 18.82
C GLU A 224 -13.05 7.30 19.38
N PRO A 225 -13.73 6.87 20.47
CA PRO A 225 -13.57 5.51 21.00
C PRO A 225 -13.92 4.38 20.02
N THR A 226 -15.00 4.54 19.25
CA THR A 226 -15.41 3.62 18.18
C THR A 226 -14.37 3.61 17.05
N GLY A 227 -13.91 4.78 16.61
CA GLY A 227 -12.83 4.93 15.63
C GLY A 227 -11.54 4.19 16.02
N ARG A 228 -11.07 4.31 17.27
CA ARG A 228 -9.90 3.55 17.76
C ARG A 228 -10.09 2.04 17.67
N ARG A 229 -11.27 1.53 18.05
CA ARG A 229 -11.59 0.10 17.94
C ARG A 229 -11.61 -0.35 16.48
N ARG A 230 -12.20 0.43 15.59
CA ARG A 230 -12.27 0.13 14.16
C ARG A 230 -10.91 0.17 13.49
N LEU A 231 -10.06 1.16 13.81
CA LEU A 231 -8.69 1.20 13.33
C LEU A 231 -7.91 -0.07 13.71
N LYS A 232 -8.06 -0.56 14.94
CA LYS A 232 -7.43 -1.82 15.36
C LYS A 232 -7.95 -3.01 14.55
N LYS A 233 -9.27 -3.15 14.39
CA LYS A 233 -9.89 -4.24 13.61
C LYS A 233 -9.48 -4.21 12.13
N VAL A 234 -9.48 -3.03 11.51
CA VAL A 234 -9.08 -2.88 10.10
C VAL A 234 -7.61 -3.23 9.91
N ARG A 235 -6.70 -2.80 10.79
CA ARG A 235 -5.29 -3.22 10.72
C ARG A 235 -5.11 -4.74 10.84
N GLN A 236 -5.88 -5.41 11.69
CA GLN A 236 -5.88 -6.88 11.80
C GLN A 236 -6.44 -7.54 10.54
N TRP A 237 -7.49 -6.96 9.93
CA TRP A 237 -8.05 -7.46 8.69
C TRP A 237 -7.07 -7.32 7.51
N LEU A 238 -6.38 -6.18 7.40
CA LEU A 238 -5.33 -5.96 6.41
C LEU A 238 -4.18 -6.97 6.54
N LEU A 239 -3.74 -7.27 7.77
CA LEU A 239 -2.74 -8.30 8.02
C LEU A 239 -3.20 -9.69 7.55
N ALA A 240 -4.45 -10.04 7.79
CA ALA A 240 -5.00 -11.30 7.33
C ALA A 240 -5.15 -11.34 5.80
N ALA A 241 -5.54 -10.23 5.18
CA ALA A 241 -5.59 -10.10 3.72
C ALA A 241 -4.19 -10.30 3.10
N MET A 242 -3.14 -9.71 3.69
CA MET A 242 -1.75 -9.95 3.26
C MET A 242 -1.33 -11.42 3.35
N ALA A 243 -1.88 -12.18 4.30
CA ALA A 243 -1.61 -13.60 4.49
C ALA A 243 -2.52 -14.53 3.66
N ASN A 244 -3.58 -14.00 3.02
CA ASN A 244 -4.57 -14.81 2.31
C ASN A 244 -4.20 -15.02 0.83
N ASP A 245 -3.26 -15.92 0.57
CA ASP A 245 -2.87 -16.29 -0.78
C ASP A 245 -3.84 -17.25 -1.49
N ALA A 246 -4.86 -17.77 -0.79
CA ALA A 246 -5.85 -18.69 -1.34
C ALA A 246 -6.90 -17.96 -2.17
N HIS A 247 -7.15 -16.69 -1.85
CA HIS A 247 -8.25 -15.92 -2.42
C HIS A 247 -7.87 -14.53 -2.95
N LEU A 248 -6.69 -14.00 -2.61
CA LEU A 248 -6.20 -12.72 -3.11
C LEU A 248 -4.97 -12.89 -3.99
N ALA A 249 -4.94 -12.19 -5.12
CA ALA A 249 -3.76 -12.11 -5.96
C ALA A 249 -2.66 -11.27 -5.28
N ALA A 250 -1.41 -11.43 -5.71
CA ALA A 250 -0.29 -10.70 -5.10
C ALA A 250 -0.47 -9.16 -5.12
N PRO A 251 -0.96 -8.52 -6.20
CA PRO A 251 -1.22 -7.08 -6.20
C PRO A 251 -2.24 -6.63 -5.14
N ASP A 252 -3.29 -7.42 -4.89
CA ASP A 252 -4.31 -7.10 -3.89
C ASP A 252 -3.76 -7.19 -2.46
N ARG A 253 -2.91 -8.20 -2.20
CA ARG A 253 -2.20 -8.35 -0.92
C ARG A 253 -1.21 -7.21 -0.70
N VAL A 254 -0.52 -6.77 -1.75
CA VAL A 254 0.35 -5.58 -1.71
C VAL A 254 -0.46 -4.33 -1.40
N ALA A 255 -1.60 -4.11 -2.07
CA ALA A 255 -2.47 -2.98 -1.78
C ALA A 255 -2.91 -2.96 -0.31
N ALA A 256 -3.28 -4.11 0.26
CA ALA A 256 -3.59 -4.23 1.69
C ALA A 256 -2.39 -3.84 2.58
N GLY A 257 -1.18 -4.31 2.26
CA GLY A 257 0.01 -3.97 3.04
C GLY A 257 0.46 -2.51 2.90
N ASN A 258 0.25 -1.88 1.74
CA ASN A 258 0.48 -0.45 1.52
C ASN A 258 -0.44 0.39 2.41
N VAL A 259 -1.74 0.07 2.43
CA VAL A 259 -2.71 0.72 3.31
C VAL A 259 -2.36 0.48 4.78
N LEU A 260 -1.94 -0.73 5.14
CA LEU A 260 -1.49 -1.05 6.49
C LEU A 260 -0.30 -0.18 6.93
N SER A 261 0.65 0.06 6.03
CA SER A 261 1.77 0.97 6.26
C SER A 261 1.29 2.36 6.68
N LEU A 262 0.37 2.95 5.90
CA LEU A 262 -0.15 4.29 6.13
C LEU A 262 -0.98 4.39 7.40
N LEU A 263 -1.74 3.33 7.71
CA LEU A 263 -2.48 3.25 8.96
C LEU A 263 -1.55 3.07 10.15
N GLY A 264 -0.40 2.43 9.98
CA GLY A 264 0.57 2.05 11.00
C GLY A 264 0.53 0.55 11.26
N ASP A 265 1.55 -0.16 10.79
CA ASP A 265 1.66 -1.62 10.87
C ASP A 265 1.93 -2.08 12.32
N PRO A 266 1.01 -2.84 12.95
CA PRO A 266 1.14 -3.21 14.35
C PRO A 266 2.16 -4.33 14.59
N ARG A 267 2.73 -4.93 13.53
CA ARG A 267 3.82 -5.92 13.67
C ARG A 267 5.08 -5.26 14.23
N PHE A 268 5.29 -3.97 13.96
CA PHE A 268 6.51 -3.24 14.29
C PHE A 268 6.27 -2.21 15.39
N SER A 269 7.17 -2.15 16.37
CA SER A 269 7.05 -1.24 17.51
C SER A 269 8.09 -0.13 17.46
N ARG A 270 7.64 1.13 17.46
CA ARG A 270 8.55 2.30 17.54
C ARG A 270 9.45 2.24 18.79
N ALA A 271 8.94 1.70 19.90
CA ALA A 271 9.69 1.56 21.14
C ALA A 271 10.85 0.55 21.04
N GLN A 272 10.81 -0.33 20.04
CA GLN A 272 11.84 -1.31 19.73
C GLN A 272 12.48 -1.02 18.36
N TYR A 273 12.67 0.26 18.04
CA TYR A 273 13.30 0.70 16.78
C TYR A 273 12.62 0.17 15.51
N PHE A 274 11.30 -0.05 15.56
CA PHE A 274 10.50 -0.69 14.51
C PHE A 274 10.92 -2.12 14.17
N LEU A 275 11.59 -2.83 15.09
CA LEU A 275 11.72 -4.28 15.01
C LEU A 275 10.36 -4.96 15.28
N PRO A 276 10.14 -6.20 14.79
CA PRO A 276 8.96 -6.97 15.13
C PRO A 276 8.77 -7.12 16.64
N GLY A 277 7.54 -6.95 17.12
CA GLY A 277 7.19 -6.97 18.55
C GLY A 277 7.18 -8.34 19.22
N ASP A 278 7.83 -9.34 18.64
CA ASP A 278 7.94 -10.69 19.21
C ASP A 278 9.19 -10.85 20.09
N VAL A 279 9.26 -11.96 20.82
CA VAL A 279 10.30 -12.21 21.85
C VAL A 279 11.74 -12.13 21.30
N ASN A 280 11.92 -12.50 20.04
CA ASN A 280 13.22 -12.51 19.37
C ASN A 280 13.45 -11.26 18.52
N LEU A 281 12.64 -10.21 18.68
CA LEU A 281 12.73 -8.97 17.89
C LEU A 281 12.68 -9.23 16.36
N GLY A 282 11.98 -10.29 15.95
CA GLY A 282 11.89 -10.70 14.56
C GLY A 282 13.08 -11.50 14.04
N PHE A 283 14.02 -11.93 14.86
CA PHE A 283 15.08 -12.85 14.45
C PHE A 283 14.62 -14.31 14.52
N VAL A 284 15.09 -15.13 13.57
CA VAL A 284 14.80 -16.56 13.45
C VAL A 284 16.10 -17.33 13.63
N ASP A 285 16.08 -18.34 14.49
CA ASP A 285 17.24 -19.17 14.80
C ASP A 285 17.64 -20.07 13.62
N ILE A 286 18.92 -20.05 13.27
CA ILE A 286 19.55 -20.96 12.34
C ILE A 286 20.53 -21.84 13.13
N PRO A 287 20.25 -23.15 13.29
CA PRO A 287 21.12 -24.04 14.02
C PRO A 287 22.49 -24.21 13.36
N ALA A 288 23.52 -24.32 14.20
CA ALA A 288 24.86 -24.71 13.81
C ALA A 288 24.83 -26.02 13.00
N GLY A 289 25.72 -26.13 12.03
CA GLY A 289 25.88 -27.36 11.27
C GLY A 289 26.51 -27.16 9.91
N THR A 290 26.60 -28.27 9.18
CA THR A 290 27.11 -28.27 7.81
C THR A 290 25.96 -28.11 6.81
N PHE A 291 26.23 -27.41 5.70
CA PHE A 291 25.34 -27.35 4.54
C PHE A 291 26.15 -27.37 3.25
N GLN A 292 25.47 -27.65 2.14
CA GLN A 292 26.07 -27.57 0.81
C GLN A 292 25.84 -26.18 0.24
N MET A 293 26.90 -25.37 0.17
CA MET A 293 26.90 -24.05 -0.43
C MET A 293 27.24 -24.14 -1.92
N GLY A 294 26.63 -23.27 -2.72
CA GLY A 294 26.73 -23.25 -4.17
C GLY A 294 25.85 -24.31 -4.83
N SER A 295 26.08 -24.47 -6.13
CA SER A 295 25.26 -25.31 -6.98
C SER A 295 26.10 -26.28 -7.81
N ASP A 296 25.42 -27.18 -8.52
CA ASP A 296 26.03 -28.04 -9.51
C ASP A 296 25.13 -28.14 -10.74
N LYS A 297 25.72 -28.20 -11.93
CA LYS A 297 24.98 -28.19 -13.21
C LYS A 297 24.12 -29.44 -13.41
N GLN A 298 24.30 -30.50 -12.61
CA GLN A 298 23.49 -31.73 -12.71
C GLN A 298 22.16 -31.55 -11.98
N ALA A 299 22.19 -30.96 -10.79
CA ALA A 299 21.02 -30.67 -9.97
C ALA A 299 20.31 -29.37 -10.39
N ASP A 300 21.06 -28.37 -10.85
CA ASP A 300 20.54 -27.08 -11.33
C ASP A 300 21.22 -26.71 -12.66
N PRO A 301 20.62 -27.11 -13.79
CA PRO A 301 21.15 -26.77 -15.11
C PRO A 301 21.22 -25.27 -15.39
N SER A 302 20.50 -24.45 -14.62
CA SER A 302 20.48 -22.99 -14.72
C SER A 302 21.50 -22.30 -13.81
N ALA A 303 22.29 -23.06 -13.04
CA ALA A 303 23.35 -22.50 -12.20
C ALA A 303 24.41 -21.78 -13.04
N ASN A 304 24.83 -20.59 -12.63
CA ASN A 304 25.95 -19.88 -13.24
C ASN A 304 27.30 -20.47 -12.81
N ASP A 305 28.35 -20.17 -13.56
CA ASP A 305 29.68 -20.73 -13.31
C ASP A 305 30.29 -20.25 -11.99
N ASP A 306 29.90 -19.07 -11.51
CA ASP A 306 30.35 -18.50 -10.24
C ASP A 306 29.60 -19.02 -9.01
N GLU A 307 28.55 -19.82 -9.23
CA GLU A 307 27.85 -20.60 -8.21
C GLU A 307 28.51 -21.97 -7.97
N LEU A 308 29.51 -22.31 -8.80
CA LEU A 308 30.23 -23.58 -8.75
C LEU A 308 31.58 -23.44 -8.01
N PRO A 309 32.09 -24.52 -7.37
CA PRO A 309 31.41 -25.80 -7.17
C PRO A 309 30.50 -25.78 -5.93
N ARG A 310 29.52 -26.69 -5.90
CA ARG A 310 28.87 -27.08 -4.65
C ARG A 310 29.90 -27.66 -3.68
N HIS A 311 29.97 -27.14 -2.47
CA HIS A 311 30.95 -27.53 -1.45
C HIS A 311 30.40 -27.45 -0.02
N PRO A 312 30.92 -28.25 0.93
CA PRO A 312 30.47 -28.21 2.31
C PRO A 312 31.00 -26.96 3.03
N VAL A 313 30.11 -26.30 3.78
CA VAL A 313 30.42 -25.19 4.68
C VAL A 313 29.87 -25.50 6.07
N VAL A 314 30.67 -25.26 7.10
CA VAL A 314 30.26 -25.39 8.51
C VAL A 314 29.98 -24.00 9.05
N LEU A 315 28.78 -23.80 9.61
CA LEU A 315 28.41 -22.56 10.28
C LEU A 315 28.10 -22.84 11.75
N SER A 316 28.50 -21.91 12.62
CA SER A 316 27.99 -21.80 13.98
C SER A 316 26.51 -21.42 13.97
N ASP A 317 25.84 -21.49 15.12
CA ASP A 317 24.48 -21.00 15.24
C ASP A 317 24.46 -19.47 15.18
N TYR A 318 23.42 -18.95 14.57
CA TYR A 318 23.17 -17.51 14.47
C TYR A 318 21.67 -17.30 14.30
N GLN A 319 21.22 -16.06 14.45
CA GLN A 319 19.86 -15.69 14.10
C GLN A 319 19.87 -14.78 12.88
N ILE A 320 18.87 -14.90 12.03
CA ILE A 320 18.70 -14.02 10.87
C ILE A 320 17.33 -13.34 10.92
N ALA A 321 17.29 -12.05 10.57
CA ALA A 321 16.05 -11.29 10.59
C ALA A 321 15.00 -11.92 9.66
N ARG A 322 13.76 -11.99 10.14
CA ARG A 322 12.61 -12.55 9.42
C ARG A 322 12.36 -11.90 8.07
N TYR A 323 12.58 -10.59 8.02
CA TYR A 323 12.37 -9.72 6.88
C TYR A 323 13.65 -8.94 6.55
N PRO A 324 13.79 -8.41 5.33
CA PRO A 324 14.75 -7.36 5.06
C PRO A 324 14.47 -6.14 5.96
N VAL A 325 15.47 -5.30 6.18
CA VAL A 325 15.30 -4.06 6.96
C VAL A 325 14.26 -3.18 6.30
N THR A 326 13.28 -2.70 7.05
CA THR A 326 12.19 -1.89 6.50
C THR A 326 12.54 -0.41 6.42
N VAL A 327 11.78 0.32 5.61
CA VAL A 327 11.88 1.77 5.49
C VAL A 327 11.74 2.46 6.85
N ALA A 328 10.79 2.05 7.70
CA ALA A 328 10.62 2.66 9.03
C ALA A 328 11.81 2.42 9.96
N GLN A 329 12.40 1.22 9.90
CA GLN A 329 13.61 0.88 10.66
C GLN A 329 14.78 1.77 10.23
N TYR A 330 15.04 1.85 8.92
CA TYR A 330 16.13 2.66 8.39
C TYR A 330 15.92 4.16 8.60
N ARG A 331 14.68 4.67 8.46
CA ARG A 331 14.38 6.09 8.68
C ARG A 331 14.64 6.50 10.14
N MET A 332 14.42 5.59 11.11
CA MET A 332 14.80 5.82 12.50
C MET A 332 16.31 6.02 12.65
N PHE A 333 17.11 5.15 12.03
CA PHE A 333 18.57 5.29 11.98
C PHE A 333 18.97 6.63 11.35
N ALA A 334 18.44 6.94 10.17
CA ALA A 334 18.82 8.14 9.43
C ALA A 334 18.52 9.43 10.21
N THR A 335 17.36 9.46 10.87
CA THR A 335 16.98 10.56 11.77
C THR A 335 17.93 10.67 12.97
N ALA A 336 18.33 9.54 13.57
CA ALA A 336 19.18 9.51 14.75
C ALA A 336 20.65 9.85 14.46
N THR A 337 21.13 9.60 13.24
CA THR A 337 22.53 9.84 12.84
C THR A 337 22.72 11.07 11.97
N GLY A 338 21.63 11.70 11.51
CA GLY A 338 21.70 12.82 10.57
C GLY A 338 22.05 12.40 9.14
N ARG A 339 21.89 11.11 8.79
CA ARG A 339 22.07 10.63 7.41
C ARG A 339 21.05 11.31 6.51
N ALA A 340 21.52 12.09 5.54
CA ALA A 340 20.68 12.74 4.56
C ALA A 340 19.95 11.71 3.69
N LEU A 341 18.67 11.96 3.42
CA LEU A 341 17.83 11.18 2.51
C LEU A 341 17.43 12.10 1.36
N ASP A 342 17.84 11.77 0.14
CA ASP A 342 17.62 12.61 -1.04
C ASP A 342 16.28 12.30 -1.73
N SER A 343 16.04 12.98 -2.87
CA SER A 343 14.80 12.83 -3.64
C SER A 343 14.55 11.41 -4.10
N ASP A 344 15.61 10.71 -4.52
CA ASP A 344 15.51 9.36 -5.08
C ASP A 344 15.15 8.38 -3.96
N TRP A 345 15.81 8.49 -2.80
CA TRP A 345 15.43 7.72 -1.62
C TRP A 345 13.97 7.95 -1.21
N LEU A 346 13.52 9.20 -1.20
CA LEU A 346 12.13 9.54 -0.84
C LEU A 346 11.11 9.00 -1.85
N ALA A 347 11.45 8.99 -3.14
CA ALA A 347 10.60 8.49 -4.20
C ALA A 347 10.39 6.97 -4.11
N ASP A 348 11.44 6.23 -3.76
CA ASP A 348 11.43 4.76 -3.74
C ASP A 348 11.00 4.15 -2.38
N ASN A 349 11.04 4.93 -1.29
CA ASN A 349 10.77 4.45 0.07
C ASN A 349 9.49 5.08 0.68
N GLN A 350 8.37 4.97 -0.03
CA GLN A 350 7.09 5.60 0.33
C GLN A 350 6.35 4.91 1.49
N TYR A 351 6.55 3.60 1.67
CA TYR A 351 5.83 2.79 2.65
C TYR A 351 6.77 2.24 3.73
N ASP A 352 6.43 2.50 4.99
CA ASP A 352 7.18 2.15 6.21
C ASP A 352 7.48 0.66 6.37
N ASN A 353 6.61 -0.22 5.87
CA ASN A 353 6.74 -1.67 6.00
C ASN A 353 7.29 -2.36 4.73
N HIS A 354 7.73 -1.60 3.73
CA HIS A 354 8.51 -2.12 2.60
C HIS A 354 9.97 -2.28 3.00
N PRO A 355 10.73 -3.15 2.32
CA PRO A 355 12.18 -3.18 2.46
C PRO A 355 12.77 -1.82 2.08
N VAL A 356 13.77 -1.35 2.82
CA VAL A 356 14.52 -0.16 2.45
C VAL A 356 15.36 -0.45 1.21
N VAL A 357 15.35 0.50 0.27
CA VAL A 357 16.19 0.50 -0.94
C VAL A 357 16.95 1.83 -1.04
N GLU A 358 17.73 2.03 -2.10
CA GLU A 358 18.55 3.23 -2.26
C GLU A 358 19.59 3.37 -1.13
N VAL A 359 20.17 2.23 -0.70
CA VAL A 359 21.21 2.16 0.33
C VAL A 359 22.47 1.48 -0.17
N THR A 360 23.62 2.04 0.20
CA THR A 360 24.93 1.47 -0.10
C THR A 360 25.29 0.36 0.89
N TRP A 361 26.31 -0.44 0.58
CA TRP A 361 26.85 -1.40 1.54
C TRP A 361 27.36 -0.71 2.82
N HIS A 362 27.97 0.47 2.66
CA HIS A 362 28.46 1.27 3.78
C HIS A 362 27.32 1.77 4.69
N ASP A 363 26.19 2.18 4.10
CA ASP A 363 25.00 2.56 4.86
C ASP A 363 24.46 1.38 5.68
N ALA A 364 24.41 0.20 5.08
CA ALA A 364 23.94 -1.01 5.75
C ALA A 364 24.85 -1.41 6.92
N MET A 365 26.17 -1.34 6.76
CA MET A 365 27.13 -1.57 7.85
C MET A 365 27.00 -0.53 8.98
N ALA A 366 26.81 0.74 8.64
CA ALA A 366 26.59 1.80 9.63
C ALA A 366 25.28 1.60 10.40
N TYR A 367 24.23 1.15 9.72
CA TYR A 367 22.97 0.76 10.36
C TYR A 367 23.18 -0.39 11.36
N CYS A 368 23.89 -1.45 10.98
CA CYS A 368 24.19 -2.59 11.85
C CYS A 368 24.96 -2.16 13.12
N ALA A 369 25.98 -1.32 12.96
CA ALA A 369 26.75 -0.79 14.09
C ALA A 369 25.89 0.08 15.02
N TRP A 370 25.06 0.96 14.45
CA TRP A 370 24.12 1.78 15.21
C TRP A 370 23.12 0.90 15.98
N LEU A 371 22.52 -0.09 15.32
CA LEU A 371 21.51 -0.93 15.95
C LEU A 371 22.12 -1.81 17.05
N THR A 372 23.35 -2.31 16.86
CA THR A 372 24.11 -3.01 17.92
C THR A 372 24.29 -2.12 19.14
N ALA A 373 24.63 -0.84 18.98
CA ALA A 373 24.76 0.08 20.10
C ALA A 373 23.42 0.43 20.78
N LYS A 374 22.29 0.25 20.09
CA LYS A 374 20.94 0.56 20.58
C LYS A 374 20.25 -0.62 21.25
N LEU A 375 20.46 -1.81 20.72
CA LEU A 375 20.00 -3.05 21.29
C LEU A 375 21.09 -3.51 22.26
N PHE A 376 20.85 -3.39 23.56
CA PHE A 376 21.73 -3.98 24.59
C PHE A 376 21.62 -5.52 24.60
N VAL A 377 21.73 -6.16 23.43
CA VAL A 377 21.74 -7.61 23.25
C VAL A 377 23.11 -8.16 23.58
N LYS A 378 23.19 -9.44 23.97
CA LYS A 378 24.46 -10.10 24.28
C LYS A 378 25.34 -10.33 23.04
N GLY A 379 24.84 -10.05 21.84
CA GLY A 379 25.50 -10.35 20.56
C GLY A 379 25.75 -9.12 19.71
N THR A 380 26.17 -9.35 18.46
CA THR A 380 26.42 -8.28 17.48
C THR A 380 25.41 -8.36 16.35
N ILE A 381 24.82 -7.23 15.97
CA ILE A 381 24.03 -7.10 14.75
C ILE A 381 24.97 -6.81 13.58
N ALA A 382 24.90 -7.62 12.53
CA ALA A 382 25.74 -7.50 11.35
C ALA A 382 24.97 -7.76 10.05
N LEU A 383 25.60 -7.48 8.91
CA LEU A 383 25.19 -8.08 7.65
C LEU A 383 25.48 -9.59 7.69
N PRO A 384 24.64 -10.45 7.08
CA PRO A 384 24.96 -11.86 6.93
C PRO A 384 26.25 -12.00 6.12
N THR A 385 27.05 -13.02 6.43
CA THR A 385 27.97 -13.54 5.43
C THR A 385 27.18 -14.16 4.28
N GLU A 386 27.80 -14.26 3.11
CA GLU A 386 27.22 -14.91 1.94
C GLU A 386 26.80 -16.35 2.27
N ALA A 387 27.61 -17.06 3.05
CA ALA A 387 27.31 -18.41 3.51
C ALA A 387 26.12 -18.44 4.50
N GLN A 388 26.04 -17.51 5.44
CA GLN A 388 24.91 -17.40 6.37
C GLN A 388 23.60 -17.08 5.65
N TRP A 389 23.64 -16.17 4.67
CA TRP A 389 22.48 -15.84 3.86
C TRP A 389 22.01 -17.08 3.10
N GLU A 390 22.94 -17.77 2.42
CA GLU A 390 22.59 -18.93 1.61
C GLU A 390 22.10 -20.11 2.45
N ARG A 391 22.70 -20.38 3.62
CA ARG A 391 22.21 -21.40 4.56
C ARG A 391 20.77 -21.11 4.99
N ALA A 392 20.43 -19.86 5.26
CA ALA A 392 19.07 -19.48 5.65
C ALA A 392 18.09 -19.70 4.50
N ALA A 393 18.50 -19.42 3.26
CA ALA A 393 17.68 -19.60 2.07
C ALA A 393 17.54 -21.07 1.61
N ARG A 394 18.59 -21.88 1.78
CA ARG A 394 18.67 -23.26 1.26
C ARG A 394 18.43 -24.34 2.32
N GLY A 395 18.33 -23.98 3.60
CA GLY A 395 18.29 -24.95 4.67
C GLY A 395 19.53 -25.86 4.70
N ALA A 396 19.42 -26.99 5.41
CA ALA A 396 20.46 -28.01 5.43
C ALA A 396 20.42 -28.95 4.22
N ASP A 397 19.25 -29.03 3.58
CA ASP A 397 18.96 -29.89 2.45
C ASP A 397 19.40 -29.32 1.10
N GLY A 398 19.79 -28.04 1.04
CA GLY A 398 20.38 -27.46 -0.17
C GLY A 398 19.35 -27.18 -1.27
N ARG A 399 18.12 -26.85 -0.88
CA ARG A 399 17.00 -26.55 -1.81
C ARG A 399 17.27 -25.34 -2.70
N VAL A 400 16.61 -25.28 -3.86
CA VAL A 400 16.77 -24.21 -4.86
C VAL A 400 16.20 -22.87 -4.38
N TYR A 401 15.02 -22.88 -3.76
CA TYR A 401 14.33 -21.70 -3.21
C TYR A 401 13.96 -21.94 -1.75
N LEU A 402 13.61 -20.87 -1.02
CA LEU A 402 13.27 -20.94 0.41
C LEU A 402 12.20 -22.01 0.74
N TRP A 403 11.18 -22.13 -0.11
CA TRP A 403 10.07 -23.06 0.02
C TRP A 403 10.37 -24.49 -0.50
N GLY A 404 11.48 -24.71 -1.19
CA GLY A 404 11.84 -26.01 -1.78
C GLY A 404 12.33 -25.90 -3.23
N ASP A 405 12.22 -27.01 -3.96
CA ASP A 405 12.71 -27.12 -5.34
C ASP A 405 11.63 -26.90 -6.40
N GLU A 406 10.39 -26.67 -5.97
CA GLU A 406 9.32 -26.28 -6.87
C GLU A 406 9.65 -24.97 -7.59
N LYS A 407 9.31 -24.91 -8.88
CA LYS A 407 9.46 -23.68 -9.67
C LYS A 407 8.79 -22.51 -8.96
N ILE A 408 9.48 -21.38 -8.97
CA ILE A 408 8.95 -20.10 -8.54
C ILE A 408 7.71 -19.73 -9.38
N ASP A 409 6.72 -19.17 -8.69
CA ASP A 409 5.52 -18.63 -9.29
C ASP A 409 5.13 -17.30 -8.61
N PRO A 410 4.25 -16.48 -9.22
CA PRO A 410 3.86 -15.18 -8.69
C PRO A 410 3.20 -15.16 -7.30
N VAL A 411 2.79 -16.31 -6.74
CA VAL A 411 2.25 -16.36 -5.37
C VAL A 411 3.31 -16.58 -4.31
N LYS A 412 4.53 -16.99 -4.69
CA LYS A 412 5.64 -17.31 -3.78
C LYS A 412 6.65 -16.17 -3.60
N ALA A 413 6.78 -15.25 -4.55
CA ALA A 413 7.77 -14.17 -4.46
C ALA A 413 7.37 -12.94 -5.29
N ASN A 414 7.99 -11.79 -4.98
CA ASN A 414 7.91 -10.59 -5.80
C ASN A 414 9.09 -10.55 -6.78
N TYR A 415 8.84 -10.82 -8.06
CA TYR A 415 9.83 -10.78 -9.14
C TYR A 415 9.15 -10.30 -10.43
N LEU A 416 9.88 -10.25 -11.55
CA LEU A 416 9.41 -9.62 -12.79
C LEU A 416 8.01 -10.11 -13.23
N ALA A 417 7.76 -11.43 -13.15
CA ALA A 417 6.49 -12.00 -13.59
C ALA A 417 5.34 -11.82 -12.58
N THR A 418 5.61 -11.34 -11.37
CA THR A 418 4.57 -11.00 -10.38
C THR A 418 3.80 -9.75 -10.79
N GLY A 419 4.40 -8.87 -11.60
CA GLY A 419 3.73 -7.70 -12.17
C GLY A 419 3.47 -6.54 -11.21
N ILE A 420 4.01 -6.58 -9.98
CA ILE A 420 3.88 -5.50 -8.99
C ILE A 420 4.65 -4.24 -9.41
N SER A 421 5.78 -4.42 -10.11
CA SER A 421 6.62 -3.33 -10.62
C SER A 421 7.19 -2.36 -9.57
N SER A 422 7.29 -2.82 -8.32
CA SER A 422 7.92 -2.13 -7.20
C SER A 422 8.21 -3.14 -6.08
N THR A 423 8.83 -2.70 -4.99
CA THR A 423 8.93 -3.50 -3.76
C THR A 423 7.54 -3.80 -3.20
N SER A 424 7.46 -4.86 -2.40
CA SER A 424 6.23 -5.26 -1.70
C SER A 424 6.42 -5.16 -0.18
N PRO A 425 5.33 -4.96 0.58
CA PRO A 425 5.36 -5.03 2.05
C PRO A 425 5.99 -6.35 2.50
N VAL A 426 6.84 -6.31 3.51
CA VAL A 426 7.51 -7.52 3.98
C VAL A 426 6.50 -8.55 4.50
N GLY A 427 6.72 -9.82 4.18
CA GLY A 427 5.81 -10.92 4.56
C GLY A 427 4.51 -11.03 3.74
N CYS A 428 4.46 -10.46 2.53
CA CYS A 428 3.29 -10.51 1.63
C CYS A 428 3.17 -11.83 0.81
N PHE A 429 4.15 -12.73 0.94
CA PHE A 429 4.23 -13.99 0.20
C PHE A 429 4.32 -15.20 1.16
N PRO A 430 3.22 -15.57 1.84
CA PRO A 430 3.22 -16.67 2.81
C PRO A 430 3.57 -18.04 2.22
N LYS A 431 3.14 -18.36 1.00
CA LYS A 431 3.57 -19.58 0.26
C LYS A 431 5.05 -19.61 -0.09
N GLY A 432 5.72 -18.46 -0.08
CA GLY A 432 7.17 -18.37 -0.27
C GLY A 432 7.97 -18.41 1.02
N ALA A 433 7.31 -18.48 2.17
CA ALA A 433 7.98 -18.47 3.46
C ALA A 433 8.58 -19.85 3.79
N SER A 434 9.62 -19.86 4.61
CA SER A 434 10.09 -21.10 5.22
C SER A 434 9.16 -21.58 6.34
N ALA A 435 9.29 -22.85 6.74
CA ALA A 435 8.53 -23.41 7.87
C ALA A 435 8.79 -22.71 9.21
N ASN A 436 9.98 -22.15 9.42
CA ASN A 436 10.33 -21.34 10.59
C ASN A 436 10.01 -19.84 10.42
N GLY A 437 9.35 -19.47 9.32
CA GLY A 437 8.78 -18.16 9.11
C GLY A 437 9.73 -17.10 8.57
N LEU A 438 10.81 -17.45 7.88
CA LEU A 438 11.60 -16.52 7.06
C LEU A 438 10.84 -16.15 5.79
N PHE A 439 10.99 -14.91 5.35
CA PHE A 439 10.35 -14.40 4.14
C PHE A 439 11.34 -13.65 3.27
N ASP A 440 10.97 -13.50 1.99
CA ASP A 440 11.61 -12.58 1.06
C ASP A 440 13.11 -12.84 0.84
N LEU A 441 13.58 -14.10 0.99
CA LEU A 441 14.92 -14.53 0.56
C LEU A 441 14.96 -14.91 -0.94
N SER A 442 13.85 -14.74 -1.65
CA SER A 442 13.73 -14.88 -3.10
C SER A 442 12.88 -13.73 -3.62
N GLY A 443 13.47 -12.80 -4.36
CA GLY A 443 12.82 -11.61 -4.89
C GLY A 443 12.69 -10.45 -3.90
N ASN A 444 11.79 -9.51 -4.22
CA ASN A 444 11.58 -8.23 -3.56
C ASN A 444 12.80 -7.28 -3.71
N VAL A 445 13.92 -7.53 -3.01
CA VAL A 445 15.14 -6.71 -3.11
C VAL A 445 16.38 -7.59 -3.05
N TRP A 446 17.45 -7.16 -3.72
CA TRP A 446 18.77 -7.74 -3.45
C TRP A 446 19.22 -7.35 -2.04
N GLU A 447 19.88 -8.28 -1.35
CA GLU A 447 20.35 -8.08 0.01
C GLU A 447 21.89 -8.07 0.06
N TRP A 448 22.46 -6.96 0.54
CA TRP A 448 23.91 -6.86 0.76
C TRP A 448 24.41 -7.90 1.77
N CYS A 449 25.49 -8.61 1.43
CA CYS A 449 26.24 -9.47 2.34
C CYS A 449 27.57 -8.82 2.76
N GLN A 450 28.18 -9.36 3.81
CA GLN A 450 29.47 -8.86 4.32
C GLN A 450 30.62 -9.11 3.32
N ASP A 451 30.58 -10.22 2.59
CA ASP A 451 31.71 -10.79 1.85
C ASP A 451 32.14 -9.92 0.66
N TRP A 452 33.45 -9.88 0.43
CA TRP A 452 33.97 -9.52 -0.88
C TRP A 452 33.61 -10.62 -1.91
N TYR A 453 33.27 -10.22 -3.13
CA TYR A 453 32.99 -11.18 -4.19
C TYR A 453 34.29 -11.85 -4.64
N GLY A 454 34.24 -13.17 -4.74
CA GLY A 454 35.35 -14.01 -5.17
C GLY A 454 34.88 -15.40 -5.59
N LYS A 455 35.79 -16.17 -6.19
CA LYS A 455 35.51 -17.55 -6.61
C LYS A 455 35.26 -18.44 -5.39
N TYR A 456 34.29 -19.34 -5.50
CA TYR A 456 34.10 -20.35 -4.47
C TYR A 456 35.34 -21.26 -4.36
N PRO A 457 35.87 -21.44 -3.14
CA PRO A 457 36.94 -22.38 -2.91
C PRO A 457 36.39 -23.80 -2.93
N ARG A 458 37.26 -24.79 -3.16
CA ARG A 458 36.86 -26.21 -3.07
C ARG A 458 36.58 -26.67 -1.64
N LYS A 459 37.12 -25.96 -0.63
CA LYS A 459 36.94 -26.18 0.81
C LYS A 459 37.05 -24.84 1.54
N THR A 460 36.26 -24.67 2.59
CA THR A 460 36.32 -23.53 3.51
C THR A 460 36.59 -23.99 4.95
N GLY A 461 37.04 -23.06 5.79
CA GLY A 461 36.99 -23.23 7.25
C GLY A 461 35.57 -23.02 7.79
N PRO A 462 35.35 -23.21 9.10
CA PRO A 462 34.11 -22.84 9.76
C PRO A 462 33.86 -21.32 9.66
N ASP A 463 32.59 -20.93 9.54
CA ASP A 463 32.13 -19.54 9.50
C ASP A 463 32.89 -18.67 8.48
N PRO A 464 32.90 -19.04 7.17
CA PRO A 464 33.62 -18.27 6.18
C PRO A 464 33.05 -16.87 6.00
N THR A 465 33.94 -15.89 5.87
CA THR A 465 33.64 -14.46 5.66
C THR A 465 34.06 -13.97 4.27
N GLY A 466 34.28 -14.90 3.34
CA GLY A 466 34.77 -14.62 1.99
C GLY A 466 36.25 -14.22 1.95
N PRO A 467 36.74 -13.74 0.80
CA PRO A 467 38.09 -13.18 0.64
C PRO A 467 38.35 -12.00 1.58
N SER A 468 39.61 -11.80 1.96
CA SER A 468 40.04 -10.68 2.82
C SER A 468 39.91 -9.31 2.15
N ASP A 469 39.98 -9.26 0.82
CA ASP A 469 39.97 -8.07 -0.01
C ASP A 469 39.22 -8.32 -1.33
N GLY A 470 38.82 -7.24 -1.99
CA GLY A 470 38.11 -7.29 -3.26
C GLY A 470 37.65 -5.91 -3.73
N SER A 471 37.07 -5.87 -4.92
CA SER A 471 36.51 -4.63 -5.51
C SER A 471 34.98 -4.55 -5.38
N TYR A 472 34.30 -5.68 -5.22
CA TYR A 472 32.83 -5.76 -5.23
C TYR A 472 32.33 -6.54 -4.03
N ARG A 473 31.19 -6.13 -3.45
CA ARG A 473 30.52 -6.85 -2.36
C ARG A 473 29.42 -7.74 -2.92
N VAL A 474 29.14 -8.85 -2.24
CA VAL A 474 28.10 -9.80 -2.65
C VAL A 474 26.69 -9.25 -2.36
N LEU A 475 25.77 -9.52 -3.28
CA LEU A 475 24.33 -9.33 -3.18
C LEU A 475 23.62 -10.68 -3.43
N ARG A 476 22.58 -10.98 -2.67
CA ARG A 476 21.80 -12.22 -2.78
C ARG A 476 20.29 -11.99 -2.92
N GLY A 477 19.57 -12.99 -3.42
CA GLY A 477 18.11 -13.08 -3.34
C GLY A 477 17.31 -12.68 -4.59
N GLY A 478 17.86 -11.82 -5.46
CA GLY A 478 17.07 -11.27 -6.58
C GLY A 478 16.12 -10.16 -6.14
N ALA A 479 15.59 -9.40 -7.10
CA ALA A 479 14.65 -8.31 -6.81
C ALA A 479 13.37 -8.39 -7.63
N TRP A 480 12.40 -7.52 -7.29
CA TRP A 480 11.10 -7.39 -7.95
C TRP A 480 11.16 -7.19 -9.47
N TYR A 481 12.27 -6.66 -10.00
CA TYR A 481 12.46 -6.42 -11.43
C TYR A 481 13.16 -7.58 -12.17
N ASN A 482 13.74 -8.55 -11.45
CA ASN A 482 14.55 -9.59 -12.07
C ASN A 482 13.70 -10.78 -12.54
N PRO A 483 14.15 -11.50 -13.60
CA PRO A 483 13.53 -12.76 -13.97
C PRO A 483 13.77 -13.84 -12.90
N ALA A 484 12.97 -14.89 -12.96
CA ALA A 484 12.92 -16.00 -11.99
C ALA A 484 14.29 -16.59 -11.62
N GLU A 485 15.20 -16.69 -12.58
CA GLU A 485 16.53 -17.28 -12.41
C GLU A 485 17.40 -16.58 -11.36
N PHE A 486 17.22 -15.27 -11.16
CA PHE A 486 17.96 -14.48 -10.16
C PHE A 486 17.43 -14.71 -8.73
N CYS A 487 16.24 -15.31 -8.60
CA CYS A 487 15.62 -15.57 -7.30
C CYS A 487 16.07 -16.90 -6.67
N ARG A 488 16.89 -17.69 -7.37
CA ARG A 488 17.47 -18.93 -6.85
C ARG A 488 18.41 -18.60 -5.69
N ALA A 489 18.35 -19.40 -4.63
CA ALA A 489 19.11 -19.14 -3.40
C ALA A 489 20.63 -19.21 -3.60
N ALA A 490 21.13 -19.95 -4.60
CA ALA A 490 22.55 -20.01 -4.93
C ALA A 490 23.01 -18.90 -5.90
N PHE A 491 22.09 -18.15 -6.52
CA PHE A 491 22.45 -17.09 -7.45
C PHE A 491 23.26 -16.02 -6.75
N ARG A 492 24.36 -15.60 -7.37
CA ARG A 492 25.27 -14.59 -6.84
C ARG A 492 25.23 -13.35 -7.69
N TYR A 493 25.19 -12.20 -7.05
CA TYR A 493 25.40 -10.91 -7.70
C TYR A 493 26.43 -10.11 -6.92
N TRP A 494 27.03 -9.11 -7.55
CA TRP A 494 28.11 -8.34 -6.93
C TRP A 494 28.18 -6.95 -7.53
N LEU A 495 28.36 -5.94 -6.68
CA LEU A 495 28.43 -4.55 -7.09
C LEU A 495 29.46 -3.79 -6.24
N ASP A 496 29.81 -2.59 -6.70
CA ASP A 496 30.67 -1.67 -5.95
C ASP A 496 29.97 -1.30 -4.61
N PRO A 497 30.68 -1.30 -3.47
CA PRO A 497 30.08 -1.05 -2.16
C PRO A 497 29.49 0.36 -1.98
N GLY A 498 29.89 1.33 -2.80
CA GLY A 498 29.34 2.68 -2.85
C GLY A 498 28.13 2.82 -3.77
N TYR A 499 27.78 1.78 -4.52
CA TYR A 499 26.61 1.79 -5.39
C TYR A 499 25.32 1.53 -4.61
N ARG A 500 24.22 2.14 -5.04
CA ARG A 500 22.86 1.94 -4.52
C ARG A 500 21.86 2.03 -5.67
N PHE A 501 20.69 1.42 -5.49
CA PHE A 501 19.62 1.42 -6.49
C PHE A 501 18.25 1.13 -5.85
N GLN A 502 17.17 1.41 -6.58
CA GLN A 502 15.75 1.24 -6.18
C GLN A 502 15.32 -0.21 -5.84
N PHE A 503 16.26 -1.15 -5.85
CA PHE A 503 16.05 -2.54 -5.44
C PHE A 503 17.24 -3.17 -4.70
N PHE A 504 18.16 -2.36 -4.18
CA PHE A 504 19.28 -2.79 -3.34
C PHE A 504 18.99 -2.43 -1.88
N GLY A 505 18.74 -3.47 -1.08
CA GLY A 505 18.49 -3.40 0.36
C GLY A 505 19.41 -4.33 1.14
N PHE A 506 18.99 -4.73 2.33
CA PHE A 506 19.78 -5.63 3.19
C PHE A 506 18.93 -6.26 4.28
N ARG A 507 19.50 -7.30 4.90
CA ARG A 507 18.95 -8.03 6.06
C ARG A 507 20.01 -8.13 7.14
N LEU A 508 19.56 -8.40 8.36
CA LEU A 508 20.41 -8.48 9.53
C LEU A 508 20.62 -9.93 9.98
N VAL A 509 21.79 -10.21 10.55
CA VAL A 509 22.02 -11.33 11.45
C VAL A 509 22.31 -10.83 12.86
N CYS A 510 21.94 -11.64 13.85
CA CYS A 510 22.38 -11.51 15.23
C CYS A 510 23.34 -12.65 15.51
N LEU A 511 24.61 -12.32 15.73
CA LEU A 511 25.65 -13.29 16.08
C LEU A 511 25.69 -13.45 17.60
N PRO A 512 25.86 -14.67 18.14
CA PRO A 512 25.99 -14.88 19.58
C PRO A 512 27.17 -14.09 20.14
N GLY A 513 27.04 -13.61 21.37
CA GLY A 513 28.13 -12.96 22.10
C GLY A 513 29.28 -13.92 22.37
N GLN A 514 30.50 -13.40 22.44
CA GLN A 514 31.64 -14.25 22.81
C GLN A 514 31.55 -14.66 24.30
N PRO A 515 32.00 -15.87 24.68
CA PRO A 515 32.09 -16.26 26.07
C PRO A 515 32.94 -15.24 26.86
N GLY A 516 32.32 -14.55 27.84
CA GLY A 516 32.99 -13.56 28.69
C GLY A 516 32.64 -12.09 28.38
N GLU A 517 31.84 -11.81 27.35
CA GLU A 517 31.30 -10.46 27.15
C GLU A 517 30.24 -10.14 28.23
N PRO A 518 30.31 -8.96 28.87
CA PRO A 518 29.37 -8.60 29.92
C PRO A 518 27.98 -8.36 29.32
N GLY A 519 27.09 -9.33 29.53
CA GLY A 519 25.66 -9.16 29.35
C GLY A 519 24.97 -9.38 30.69
N LYS A 520 24.03 -8.49 31.03
CA LYS A 520 23.23 -8.52 32.28
C LYS A 520 22.85 -9.92 32.75
#